data_AF-A0A6A5G3W6-F1
#
_entry.id   AF-A0A6A5G3W6-F1
#
_cell.length_a   1.000
_cell.length_b   1.000
_cell.length_c   1.000
_cell.angle_alpha   90.00
_cell.angle_beta   90.00
_cell.angle_gamma   90.00
#
_symmetry.space_group_name_H-M   'P 1'
#
loop_
_entity.id
_entity.type
_entity.pdbx_description
1 polymer ?
#
loop_
_entity_poly.entity_id
_entity_poly.type
_entity_poly.pdbx_seq_one_letter_code
_entity_poly.pdbx_strand_id
1 'polypeptide(L)'
;MEPTFPLLRLPENAIVKVLKIMSLKQLLEFSYVSTKTKNLVKSLGIIAKRVDITIHGLNEIGLNTYHTDFGFQPSPLIPFSDNLKYIRTIFCCTLPPNVRFYADCERHEVRLLKETIGNVNFLYVSSILTDELSREVLKHFNTPSRLYLLRNPYEDTCKIQEIFIRNHKIIEFNDDYSLDDMLSVNSEKVRFIRSASQKQMNKFVKHWIRGSNPQLQIMSLSIKNTDFVNGETHLKGIRCMDMSEEAKREIRQEHGLPNCNMVQIRREDGTTAVIASNQRGRHPNIHLIVMH
;
A
#
# COMPACT_ATOMS: atom_id res chain seq x y z
N MET A 1 -1.84 -47.41 0.08
CA MET A 1 -0.84 -46.32 0.10
C MET A 1 -0.81 -45.71 -1.27
N GLU A 2 -0.93 -44.39 -1.39
CA GLU A 2 -0.69 -43.73 -2.67
C GLU A 2 0.80 -43.89 -3.06
N PRO A 3 1.10 -44.10 -4.35
CA PRO A 3 2.47 -44.19 -4.81
C PRO A 3 3.20 -42.87 -4.56
N THR A 4 4.33 -42.92 -3.85
CA THR A 4 5.19 -41.75 -3.61
C THR A 4 6.19 -41.59 -4.75
N PHE A 5 6.26 -40.37 -5.31
CA PHE A 5 7.23 -40.05 -6.36
C PHE A 5 8.62 -39.79 -5.75
N PRO A 6 9.65 -40.57 -6.07
CA PRO A 6 10.96 -40.48 -5.41
C PRO A 6 11.81 -39.35 -6.03
N LEU A 7 11.36 -38.10 -5.87
CA LEU A 7 11.97 -36.90 -6.48
C LEU A 7 13.50 -36.84 -6.31
N LEU A 8 14.01 -37.15 -5.11
CA LEU A 8 15.45 -37.07 -4.80
C LEU A 8 16.30 -38.21 -5.40
N ARG A 9 15.69 -39.23 -6.02
CA ARG A 9 16.39 -40.31 -6.73
C ARG A 9 16.57 -40.02 -8.23
N LEU A 10 16.00 -38.93 -8.74
CA LEU A 10 16.15 -38.54 -10.13
C LEU A 10 17.54 -37.95 -10.40
N PRO A 11 17.99 -37.94 -11.66
CA PRO A 11 19.13 -37.12 -12.09
C PRO A 11 18.93 -35.65 -11.73
N GLU A 12 20.02 -34.94 -11.39
CA GLU A 12 19.97 -33.57 -10.88
C GLU A 12 19.27 -32.58 -11.84
N ASN A 13 19.51 -32.73 -13.15
CA ASN A 13 18.83 -31.93 -14.18
C ASN A 13 17.31 -32.14 -14.20
N ALA A 14 16.83 -33.35 -13.92
CA ALA A 14 15.41 -33.65 -13.82
C ALA A 14 14.81 -33.09 -12.53
N ILE A 15 15.53 -33.16 -11.40
CA ILE A 15 15.13 -32.52 -10.14
C ILE A 15 14.93 -31.02 -10.35
N VAL A 16 15.91 -30.34 -10.94
CA VAL A 16 15.83 -28.89 -11.20
C VAL A 16 14.63 -28.53 -12.08
N LYS A 17 14.32 -29.34 -13.09
CA LYS A 17 13.12 -29.14 -13.93
C LYS A 17 11.83 -29.24 -13.13
N VAL A 18 11.72 -30.21 -12.22
CA VAL A 18 10.55 -30.35 -11.34
C VAL A 18 10.46 -29.18 -10.37
N LEU A 19 11.58 -28.77 -9.76
CA LEU A 19 11.57 -27.63 -8.83
C LEU A 19 11.14 -26.32 -9.53
N LYS A 20 11.53 -26.11 -10.79
CA LYS A 20 11.11 -24.92 -11.56
C LYS A 20 9.61 -24.83 -11.82
N ILE A 21 8.87 -25.93 -11.73
CA ILE A 21 7.41 -25.95 -11.89
C ILE A 21 6.67 -25.98 -10.55
N MET A 22 7.37 -26.15 -9.43
CA MET A 22 6.76 -26.11 -8.10
C MET A 22 6.36 -24.67 -7.73
N SER A 23 5.30 -24.55 -6.94
CA SER A 23 4.93 -23.28 -6.33
C SER A 23 5.96 -22.86 -5.28
N LEU A 24 6.00 -21.57 -4.92
CA LEU A 24 6.88 -21.08 -3.86
C LEU A 24 6.63 -21.75 -2.52
N LYS A 25 5.37 -22.03 -2.19
CA LYS A 25 5.00 -22.75 -0.97
C LYS A 25 5.64 -24.15 -0.98
N GLN A 26 5.49 -24.88 -2.08
CA GLN A 26 6.10 -26.21 -2.24
C GLN A 26 7.63 -26.14 -2.20
N LEU A 27 8.25 -25.14 -2.83
CA LEU A 27 9.69 -24.93 -2.78
C LEU A 27 10.17 -24.63 -1.36
N LEU A 28 9.44 -23.79 -0.61
CA LEU A 28 9.77 -23.48 0.76
C LEU A 28 9.61 -24.70 1.68
N GLU A 29 8.48 -25.41 1.60
CA GLU A 29 8.25 -26.66 2.34
C GLU A 29 9.32 -27.71 2.00
N PHE A 30 9.65 -27.87 0.71
CA PHE A 30 10.72 -28.75 0.25
C PHE A 30 12.08 -28.32 0.80
N SER A 31 12.36 -27.02 0.87
CA SER A 31 13.63 -26.50 1.41
C SER A 31 13.80 -26.80 2.91
N TYR A 32 12.71 -26.95 3.67
CA TYR A 32 12.76 -27.33 5.09
C TYR A 32 13.11 -28.80 5.33
N VAL A 33 13.03 -29.67 4.32
CA VAL A 33 13.24 -31.13 4.48
C VAL A 33 14.68 -31.49 4.87
N SER A 34 15.69 -30.84 4.29
CA SER A 34 17.11 -31.14 4.57
C SER A 34 18.05 -30.05 4.05
N THR A 35 19.32 -30.07 4.47
CA THR A 35 20.36 -29.20 3.88
C THR A 35 20.51 -29.42 2.37
N LYS A 36 20.34 -30.65 1.88
CA LYS A 36 20.40 -30.97 0.44
C LYS A 36 19.28 -30.27 -0.32
N THR A 37 18.04 -30.39 0.16
CA THR A 37 16.87 -29.78 -0.49
C THR A 37 16.90 -28.25 -0.39
N LYS A 38 17.36 -27.71 0.74
CA LYS A 38 17.66 -26.28 0.91
C LYS A 38 18.63 -25.75 -0.15
N ASN A 39 19.75 -26.44 -0.35
CA ASN A 39 20.76 -26.03 -1.33
C ASN A 39 20.24 -26.13 -2.77
N LEU A 40 19.43 -27.14 -3.08
CA LEU A 40 18.76 -27.27 -4.38
C LEU A 40 17.84 -26.08 -4.66
N VAL A 41 16.97 -25.70 -3.72
CA VAL A 41 16.09 -24.53 -3.88
C VAL A 41 16.90 -23.25 -4.02
N LYS A 42 17.94 -23.06 -3.20
CA LYS A 42 18.83 -21.89 -3.29
C LYS A 42 19.54 -21.79 -4.65
N SER A 43 19.93 -22.92 -5.24
CA SER A 43 20.60 -22.97 -6.55
C SER A 43 19.71 -22.50 -7.70
N LEU A 44 18.38 -22.48 -7.51
CA LEU A 44 17.45 -21.93 -8.51
C LEU A 44 17.59 -20.42 -8.68
N GLY A 45 18.23 -19.72 -7.73
CA GLY A 45 18.44 -18.28 -7.81
C GLY A 45 17.15 -17.46 -7.84
N ILE A 46 16.07 -17.99 -7.25
CA ILE A 46 14.77 -17.33 -7.25
C ILE A 46 14.85 -16.09 -6.35
N ILE A 47 14.50 -14.93 -6.92
CA ILE A 47 14.47 -13.66 -6.19
C ILE A 47 13.01 -13.26 -5.97
N ALA A 48 12.58 -13.19 -4.71
CA ALA A 48 11.29 -12.61 -4.35
C ALA A 48 11.41 -11.09 -4.28
N LYS A 49 10.51 -10.41 -4.97
CA LYS A 49 10.52 -8.94 -5.04
C LYS A 49 9.68 -8.29 -3.95
N ARG A 50 8.85 -9.07 -3.26
CA ARG A 50 8.05 -8.60 -2.13
C ARG A 50 7.85 -9.72 -1.11
N VAL A 51 7.98 -9.37 0.15
CA VAL A 51 7.61 -10.23 1.28
C VAL A 51 6.44 -9.54 1.96
N ASP A 52 5.34 -10.26 2.15
CA ASP A 52 4.13 -9.75 2.78
C ASP A 52 3.90 -10.50 4.07
N ILE A 53 4.02 -9.82 5.20
CA ILE A 53 3.79 -10.41 6.51
C ILE A 53 2.40 -9.99 6.94
N THR A 54 1.58 -10.96 7.35
CA THR A 54 0.23 -10.69 7.84
C THR A 54 0.14 -11.15 9.28
N ILE A 55 -0.10 -10.20 10.18
CA ILE A 55 -0.20 -10.46 11.61
C ILE A 55 -1.68 -10.58 11.98
N HIS A 56 -2.07 -11.81 12.34
CA HIS A 56 -3.35 -12.23 12.90
C HIS A 56 -3.09 -13.03 14.20
N GLY A 57 -4.13 -13.54 14.85
CA GLY A 57 -4.00 -14.44 16.00
C GLY A 57 -3.17 -15.71 15.76
N LEU A 58 -2.95 -16.09 14.50
CA LEU A 58 -1.94 -17.03 14.02
C LEU A 58 -1.07 -16.26 13.02
N ASN A 59 0.20 -16.00 13.34
CA ASN A 59 1.07 -15.22 12.46
C ASN A 59 1.19 -15.89 11.07
N GLU A 60 0.93 -15.16 9.98
CA GLU A 60 1.06 -15.69 8.62
C GLU A 60 2.13 -14.93 7.84
N ILE A 61 2.96 -15.67 7.10
CA ILE A 61 3.94 -15.07 6.19
C ILE A 61 3.51 -15.40 4.77
N GLY A 62 3.29 -14.36 3.97
CA GLY A 62 3.08 -14.43 2.54
C GLY A 62 4.34 -14.07 1.75
N LEU A 63 4.55 -14.78 0.64
CA LEU A 63 5.60 -14.45 -0.33
C LEU A 63 4.98 -14.16 -1.68
N ASN A 64 5.36 -13.02 -2.26
CA ASN A 64 4.94 -12.62 -3.59
C ASN A 64 6.17 -12.54 -4.54
N THR A 65 6.10 -13.33 -5.60
CA THR A 65 6.97 -13.19 -6.78
C THR A 65 6.12 -12.84 -8.00
N TYR A 66 6.78 -12.53 -9.12
CA TYR A 66 6.20 -11.96 -10.35
C TYR A 66 4.96 -12.66 -10.92
N HIS A 67 4.62 -13.85 -10.42
CA HIS A 67 3.51 -14.64 -10.92
C HIS A 67 2.59 -15.25 -9.85
N THR A 68 2.81 -15.06 -8.53
CA THR A 68 1.91 -15.65 -7.50
C THR A 68 1.92 -14.94 -6.14
N ASP A 69 0.75 -14.88 -5.50
CA ASP A 69 0.53 -14.56 -4.08
C ASP A 69 0.28 -15.88 -3.32
N PHE A 70 1.13 -16.25 -2.37
CA PHE A 70 0.87 -17.39 -1.48
C PHE A 70 1.19 -17.08 -0.02
N GLY A 71 0.21 -17.26 0.85
CA GLY A 71 0.37 -17.29 2.31
C GLY A 71 0.78 -18.67 2.80
N PHE A 72 1.61 -18.71 3.82
CA PHE A 72 1.84 -19.90 4.62
C PHE A 72 1.95 -19.55 6.10
N GLN A 73 1.58 -20.50 6.95
CA GLN A 73 1.80 -20.38 8.38
C GLN A 73 3.17 -20.97 8.71
N PRO A 74 4.07 -20.20 9.35
CA PRO A 74 5.31 -20.73 9.88
C PRO A 74 5.04 -21.94 10.77
N SER A 75 5.92 -22.94 10.73
CA SER A 75 5.83 -24.06 11.67
C SER A 75 5.93 -23.53 13.10
N PRO A 76 5.03 -23.91 14.03
CA PRO A 76 5.09 -23.46 15.42
C PRO A 76 6.36 -23.94 16.14
N LEU A 77 7.04 -24.96 15.59
CA LEU A 77 8.31 -25.48 16.12
C LEU A 77 9.51 -24.59 15.79
N ILE A 78 9.37 -23.65 14.86
CA ILE A 78 10.45 -22.76 14.42
C ILE A 78 10.07 -21.33 14.82
N PRO A 79 10.93 -20.61 15.56
CA PRO A 79 10.67 -19.21 15.90
C PRO A 79 10.36 -18.35 14.66
N PHE A 80 9.45 -17.40 14.80
CA PHE A 80 9.04 -16.51 13.70
C PHE A 80 10.23 -15.74 13.09
N SER A 81 11.15 -15.30 13.94
CA SER A 81 12.40 -14.62 13.54
C SER A 81 13.29 -15.49 12.65
N ASP A 82 13.39 -16.77 12.96
CA ASP A 82 14.19 -17.73 12.20
C ASP A 82 13.52 -18.07 10.86
N ASN A 83 12.20 -18.19 10.83
CA ASN A 83 11.45 -18.32 9.57
C ASN A 83 11.71 -17.12 8.65
N LEU A 84 11.62 -15.89 9.17
CA LEU A 84 11.89 -14.68 8.36
C LEU A 84 13.32 -14.62 7.84
N LYS A 85 14.32 -14.94 8.67
CA LYS A 85 15.72 -15.03 8.23
C LYS A 85 15.92 -16.11 7.17
N TYR A 86 15.28 -17.26 7.36
CA TYR A 86 15.34 -18.38 6.44
C TYR A 86 14.79 -18.01 5.06
N ILE A 87 13.59 -17.40 5.02
CA ILE A 87 12.95 -16.93 3.79
C ILE A 87 13.82 -15.92 3.05
N ARG A 88 14.36 -14.92 3.76
CA ARG A 88 15.27 -13.92 3.17
C ARG A 88 16.49 -14.58 2.54
N THR A 89 16.99 -15.65 3.15
CA THR A 89 18.15 -16.40 2.67
C THR A 89 17.84 -17.24 1.43
N ILE A 90 16.66 -17.87 1.38
CA ILE A 90 16.27 -18.76 0.28
C ILE A 90 15.86 -17.99 -0.97
N PHE A 91 15.11 -16.89 -0.80
CA PHE A 91 14.54 -16.13 -1.90
C PHE A 91 15.23 -14.77 -2.14
N CYS A 92 16.42 -14.58 -1.57
CA CYS A 92 17.26 -13.39 -1.74
C CYS A 92 16.50 -12.06 -1.55
N CYS A 93 15.58 -11.99 -0.58
CA CYS A 93 14.76 -10.81 -0.36
C CYS A 93 15.58 -9.68 0.27
N THR A 94 15.87 -8.63 -0.49
CA THR A 94 16.67 -7.48 -0.02
C THR A 94 15.83 -6.26 0.35
N LEU A 95 14.58 -6.18 -0.11
CA LEU A 95 13.70 -5.05 0.18
C LEU A 95 13.04 -5.20 1.56
N PRO A 96 12.76 -4.08 2.26
CA PRO A 96 11.95 -4.10 3.47
C PRO A 96 10.58 -4.76 3.18
N PRO A 97 10.09 -5.65 4.07
CA PRO A 97 8.82 -6.32 3.85
C PRO A 97 7.63 -5.35 3.95
N ASN A 98 6.52 -5.80 3.41
CA ASN A 98 5.21 -5.24 3.68
C ASN A 98 4.63 -5.93 4.91
N VAL A 99 3.96 -5.19 5.79
CA VAL A 99 3.34 -5.75 7.00
C VAL A 99 1.88 -5.30 7.06
N ARG A 100 0.98 -6.22 7.39
CA ARG A 100 -0.44 -5.96 7.58
C ARG A 100 -0.89 -6.46 8.94
N PHE A 101 -1.50 -5.58 9.72
CA PHE A 101 -2.10 -5.92 11.00
C PHE A 101 -3.62 -6.04 10.85
N TYR A 102 -4.18 -7.13 11.36
CA TYR A 102 -5.61 -7.46 11.33
C TYR A 102 -6.10 -7.91 12.72
N ALA A 103 -7.31 -8.45 12.80
CA ALA A 103 -7.90 -8.95 14.04
C ALA A 103 -7.02 -10.01 14.74
N ASP A 104 -7.15 -10.10 16.06
CA ASP A 104 -6.49 -11.04 16.96
C ASP A 104 -4.97 -10.86 17.10
N CYS A 105 -4.40 -9.76 16.59
CA CYS A 105 -2.97 -9.48 16.70
C CYS A 105 -2.51 -8.99 18.08
N GLU A 106 -3.42 -8.68 19.00
CA GLU A 106 -3.14 -8.32 20.40
C GLU A 106 -2.42 -9.41 21.20
N ARG A 107 -2.41 -10.64 20.68
CA ARG A 107 -1.64 -11.77 21.25
C ARG A 107 -0.13 -11.60 21.10
N HIS A 108 0.30 -10.67 20.25
CA HIS A 108 1.72 -10.45 19.95
C HIS A 108 2.18 -9.11 20.52
N GLU A 109 3.33 -9.11 21.16
CA GLU A 109 4.00 -7.86 21.52
C GLU A 109 4.52 -7.17 20.26
N VAL A 110 3.91 -6.02 19.91
CA VAL A 110 4.24 -5.25 18.71
C VAL A 110 5.71 -4.85 18.69
N ARG A 111 6.28 -4.55 19.86
CA ARG A 111 7.71 -4.26 20.02
C ARG A 111 8.58 -5.43 19.53
N LEU A 112 8.29 -6.66 19.94
CA LEU A 112 9.04 -7.85 19.53
C LEU A 112 8.89 -8.12 18.01
N LEU A 113 7.69 -7.87 17.46
CA LEU A 113 7.47 -7.93 16.02
C LEU A 113 8.34 -6.90 15.28
N LYS A 114 8.44 -5.67 15.79
CA LYS A 114 9.29 -4.62 15.20
C LYS A 114 10.77 -4.99 15.26
N GLU A 115 11.25 -5.51 16.40
CA GLU A 115 12.63 -5.97 16.57
C GLU A 115 12.96 -7.12 15.60
N THR A 116 12.00 -8.01 15.36
CA THR A 116 12.16 -9.15 14.46
C THR A 116 12.09 -8.78 12.98
N ILE A 117 11.11 -7.95 12.59
CA ILE A 117 10.84 -7.62 11.18
C ILE A 117 11.80 -6.54 10.69
N GLY A 118 12.08 -5.54 11.52
CA GLY A 118 12.90 -4.38 11.20
C GLY A 118 12.10 -3.27 10.49
N ASN A 119 12.74 -2.61 9.53
CA ASN A 119 12.09 -1.57 8.72
C ASN A 119 11.12 -2.20 7.71
N VAL A 120 10.06 -1.46 7.38
CA VAL A 120 8.98 -1.95 6.51
C VAL A 120 8.79 -1.01 5.34
N ASN A 121 8.45 -1.55 4.18
CA ASN A 121 8.17 -0.76 2.99
C ASN A 121 6.71 -0.29 2.99
N PHE A 122 5.80 -1.20 3.33
CA PHE A 122 4.36 -0.92 3.42
C PHE A 122 3.83 -1.34 4.78
N LEU A 123 3.01 -0.50 5.38
CA LEU A 123 2.28 -0.79 6.61
C LEU A 123 0.79 -0.65 6.35
N TYR A 124 0.03 -1.71 6.63
CA TYR A 124 -1.43 -1.69 6.66
C TYR A 124 -1.93 -1.92 8.08
N VAL A 125 -2.83 -1.06 8.53
CA VAL A 125 -3.48 -1.13 9.84
C VAL A 125 -4.98 -1.23 9.63
N SER A 126 -5.54 -2.40 9.96
CA SER A 126 -6.97 -2.68 9.79
C SER A 126 -7.84 -1.85 10.74
N SER A 127 -9.06 -1.52 10.33
CA SER A 127 -10.05 -0.84 11.18
C SER A 127 -10.61 -1.73 12.29
N ILE A 128 -10.34 -3.04 12.25
CA ILE A 128 -10.80 -4.02 13.25
C ILE A 128 -9.92 -3.98 14.51
N LEU A 129 -8.71 -3.42 14.43
CA LEU A 129 -7.86 -3.28 15.62
C LEU A 129 -8.47 -2.31 16.62
N THR A 130 -8.16 -2.51 17.91
CA THR A 130 -8.43 -1.50 18.94
C THR A 130 -7.59 -0.25 18.68
N ASP A 131 -8.06 0.89 19.17
CA ASP A 131 -7.33 2.15 19.02
C ASP A 131 -5.98 2.10 19.76
N GLU A 132 -5.92 1.45 20.92
CA GLU A 132 -4.68 1.24 21.68
C GLU A 132 -3.63 0.47 20.88
N LEU A 133 -4.00 -0.69 20.32
CA LEU A 133 -3.09 -1.51 19.54
C LEU A 133 -2.68 -0.81 18.24
N SER A 134 -3.60 -0.11 17.59
CA SER A 134 -3.30 0.69 16.40
C SER A 134 -2.27 1.77 16.69
N ARG A 135 -2.38 2.48 17.82
CA ARG A 135 -1.39 3.47 18.26
C ARG A 135 -0.03 2.82 18.55
N GLU A 136 -0.02 1.64 19.16
CA GLU A 136 1.21 0.88 19.42
C GLU A 136 1.91 0.50 18.10
N VAL A 137 1.16 -0.04 17.13
CA VAL A 137 1.66 -0.35 15.78
C VAL A 137 2.26 0.89 15.10
N LEU A 138 1.53 2.01 15.08
CA LEU A 138 1.99 3.25 14.45
C LEU A 138 3.21 3.88 15.16
N LYS A 139 3.36 3.63 16.47
CA LYS A 139 4.53 4.05 17.25
C LYS A 139 5.78 3.26 16.87
N HIS A 140 5.67 1.93 16.76
CA HIS A 140 6.82 1.05 16.48
C HIS A 140 7.17 0.97 14.98
N PHE A 141 6.16 0.98 14.10
CA PHE A 141 6.32 0.97 12.65
C PHE A 141 6.11 2.37 12.07
N ASN A 142 6.96 3.31 12.49
CA ASN A 142 6.77 4.75 12.26
C ASN A 142 7.35 5.32 10.94
N THR A 143 8.12 4.53 10.20
CA THR A 143 8.83 4.98 8.98
C THR A 143 8.55 4.13 7.72
N PRO A 144 7.31 3.64 7.48
CA PRO A 144 7.00 2.99 6.21
C PRO A 144 7.12 3.99 5.05
N SER A 145 7.56 3.49 3.89
CA SER A 145 7.46 4.24 2.63
C SER A 145 5.99 4.46 2.24
N ARG A 146 5.15 3.46 2.50
CA ARG A 146 3.72 3.45 2.17
C ARG A 146 2.88 3.10 3.40
N LEU A 147 1.94 3.96 3.77
CA LEU A 147 1.02 3.74 4.89
C LEU A 147 -0.41 3.58 4.38
N TYR A 148 -1.11 2.54 4.81
CA TYR A 148 -2.54 2.39 4.64
C TYR A 148 -3.20 2.23 6.02
N LEU A 149 -3.91 3.27 6.45
CA LEU A 149 -4.60 3.33 7.74
C LEU A 149 -6.11 3.35 7.51
N LEU A 150 -6.81 2.29 7.95
CA LEU A 150 -8.25 2.18 7.73
C LEU A 150 -9.12 2.97 8.72
N ARG A 151 -8.59 3.31 9.90
CA ARG A 151 -9.29 4.02 10.96
C ARG A 151 -8.32 4.91 11.71
N ASN A 152 -8.73 6.13 12.07
CA ASN A 152 -7.98 7.00 12.95
C ASN A 152 -8.09 6.49 14.40
N PRO A 153 -6.98 6.07 15.06
CA PRO A 153 -7.04 5.58 16.42
C PRO A 153 -6.86 6.69 17.47
N TYR A 154 -6.90 7.97 17.07
CA TYR A 154 -6.78 9.11 17.95
C TYR A 154 -8.10 9.89 18.02
N GLU A 155 -8.53 10.20 19.24
CA GLU A 155 -9.68 11.10 19.47
C GLU A 155 -9.35 12.54 19.09
N ASP A 156 -8.11 12.97 19.34
CA ASP A 156 -7.61 14.29 18.95
C ASP A 156 -7.15 14.29 17.49
N THR A 157 -7.79 15.11 16.68
CA THR A 157 -7.46 15.31 15.26
C THR A 157 -6.03 15.81 15.04
N CYS A 158 -5.42 16.50 16.00
CA CYS A 158 -4.02 16.95 15.87
C CYS A 158 -3.05 15.77 15.81
N LYS A 159 -3.38 14.63 16.43
CA LYS A 159 -2.49 13.46 16.49
C LYS A 159 -2.40 12.71 15.17
N ILE A 160 -3.46 12.69 14.37
CA ILE A 160 -3.36 12.07 13.03
C ILE A 160 -2.48 12.91 12.09
N GLN A 161 -2.49 14.23 12.25
CA GLN A 161 -1.63 15.14 11.48
C GLN A 161 -0.14 14.90 11.76
N GLU A 162 0.23 14.54 13.01
CA GLU A 162 1.59 14.12 13.36
C GLU A 162 2.06 12.89 12.55
N ILE A 163 1.15 12.10 11.99
CA ILE A 163 1.46 10.99 11.07
C ILE A 163 1.56 11.49 9.63
N PHE A 164 0.63 12.35 9.20
CA PHE A 164 0.62 12.90 7.84
C PHE A 164 1.84 13.74 7.48
N ILE A 165 2.49 14.38 8.46
CA ILE A 165 3.72 15.16 8.26
C ILE A 165 5.01 14.31 8.19
N ARG A 166 4.97 12.99 8.40
CA ARG A 166 6.17 12.12 8.51
C ARG A 166 6.84 11.76 7.19
N ASN A 167 6.52 12.46 6.09
CA ASN A 167 7.14 12.27 4.78
C ASN A 167 7.01 10.83 4.22
N HIS A 168 5.90 10.14 4.52
CA HIS A 168 5.58 8.90 3.82
C HIS A 168 5.46 9.20 2.31
N LYS A 169 5.96 8.32 1.43
CA LYS A 169 5.80 8.52 -0.02
C LYS A 169 4.35 8.38 -0.43
N ILE A 170 3.64 7.40 0.14
CA ILE A 170 2.25 7.12 -0.19
C ILE A 170 1.43 6.96 1.08
N ILE A 171 0.29 7.66 1.17
CA ILE A 171 -0.69 7.51 2.24
C ILE A 171 -2.05 7.12 1.65
N GLU A 172 -2.66 6.09 2.24
CA GLU A 172 -4.05 5.72 2.01
C GLU A 172 -4.79 5.80 3.34
N PHE A 173 -5.90 6.53 3.39
CA PHE A 173 -6.63 6.79 4.63
C PHE A 173 -8.14 6.58 4.45
N ASN A 174 -8.75 5.74 5.29
CA ASN A 174 -10.17 5.37 5.19
C ASN A 174 -11.03 5.78 6.41
N ASP A 175 -10.75 6.95 6.96
CA ASP A 175 -11.60 7.54 7.98
C ASP A 175 -12.04 8.95 7.59
N ASP A 176 -12.85 9.58 8.43
CA ASP A 176 -13.22 10.98 8.27
C ASP A 176 -11.97 11.88 8.39
N TYR A 177 -11.91 12.91 7.55
CA TYR A 177 -10.80 13.86 7.50
C TYR A 177 -11.33 15.28 7.26
N SER A 178 -10.68 16.23 7.92
CA SER A 178 -10.91 17.66 7.77
C SER A 178 -10.10 18.25 6.62
N LEU A 179 -10.30 19.55 6.34
CA LEU A 179 -9.44 20.27 5.41
C LEU A 179 -8.01 20.37 5.95
N ASP A 180 -7.85 20.59 7.25
CA ASP A 180 -6.55 20.75 7.90
C ASP A 180 -5.74 19.45 7.82
N ASP A 181 -6.42 18.31 7.94
CA ASP A 181 -5.82 16.99 7.73
C ASP A 181 -5.27 16.85 6.30
N MET A 182 -6.05 17.25 5.28
CA MET A 182 -5.58 17.25 3.89
C MET A 182 -4.36 18.16 3.68
N LEU A 183 -4.36 19.34 4.31
CA LEU A 183 -3.27 20.32 4.20
C LEU A 183 -2.00 19.88 4.94
N SER A 184 -2.12 19.07 5.98
CA SER A 184 -0.99 18.54 6.74
C SER A 184 -0.19 17.46 6.00
N VAL A 185 -0.76 16.84 4.95
CA VAL A 185 -0.11 15.74 4.23
C VAL A 185 1.17 16.20 3.52
N ASN A 186 2.31 15.60 3.90
CA ASN A 186 3.58 15.82 3.22
C ASN A 186 4.03 14.59 2.44
N SER A 187 3.15 14.06 1.59
CA SER A 187 3.37 12.84 0.80
C SER A 187 3.29 13.10 -0.70
N GLU A 188 4.05 12.33 -1.47
CA GLU A 188 4.00 12.36 -2.94
C GLU A 188 2.63 11.92 -3.46
N LYS A 189 2.06 10.87 -2.87
CA LYS A 189 0.76 10.33 -3.29
C LYS A 189 -0.14 10.13 -2.08
N VAL A 190 -1.38 10.60 -2.17
CA VAL A 190 -2.38 10.42 -1.12
C VAL A 190 -3.72 9.98 -1.69
N ARG A 191 -4.36 9.03 -1.02
CA ARG A 191 -5.73 8.60 -1.32
C ARG A 191 -6.58 8.62 -0.07
N PHE A 192 -7.57 9.51 -0.08
CA PHE A 192 -8.63 9.56 0.92
C PHE A 192 -9.83 8.76 0.43
N ILE A 193 -10.22 7.74 1.17
CA ILE A 193 -11.26 6.79 0.72
C ILE A 193 -12.65 7.25 1.13
N ARG A 194 -12.79 7.91 2.28
CA ARG A 194 -14.05 8.54 2.67
C ARG A 194 -14.33 9.77 1.80
N SER A 195 -15.61 10.07 1.63
CA SER A 195 -16.05 11.14 0.75
C SER A 195 -15.89 12.51 1.41
N ALA A 196 -15.20 13.43 0.73
CA ALA A 196 -15.18 14.84 1.10
C ALA A 196 -16.42 15.55 0.56
N SER A 197 -16.72 16.72 1.14
CA SER A 197 -17.62 17.67 0.47
C SER A 197 -16.92 18.36 -0.69
N GLN A 198 -17.67 18.76 -1.70
CA GLN A 198 -17.17 19.54 -2.82
C GLN A 198 -16.59 20.89 -2.35
N LYS A 199 -17.21 21.52 -1.35
CA LYS A 199 -16.70 22.74 -0.71
C LYS A 199 -15.31 22.54 -0.08
N GLN A 200 -15.09 21.43 0.62
CA GLN A 200 -13.79 21.09 1.21
C GLN A 200 -12.73 20.89 0.13
N MET A 201 -13.04 20.14 -0.94
CA MET A 201 -12.13 19.96 -2.07
C MET A 201 -11.80 21.29 -2.77
N ASN A 202 -12.80 22.16 -3.00
CA ASN A 202 -12.57 23.48 -3.60
C ASN A 202 -11.65 24.35 -2.73
N LYS A 203 -11.83 24.33 -1.39
CA LYS A 203 -10.91 25.01 -0.47
C LYS A 203 -9.51 24.44 -0.57
N PHE A 204 -9.35 23.11 -0.54
CA PHE A 204 -8.05 22.47 -0.67
C PHE A 204 -7.31 22.90 -1.94
N VAL A 205 -7.98 22.85 -3.11
CA VAL A 205 -7.37 23.26 -4.38
C VAL A 205 -6.92 24.73 -4.35
N LYS A 206 -7.69 25.62 -3.73
CA LYS A 206 -7.28 27.03 -3.54
C LYS A 206 -6.02 27.18 -2.68
N HIS A 207 -5.88 26.36 -1.64
CA HIS A 207 -4.66 26.32 -0.83
C HIS A 207 -3.47 25.76 -1.61
N TRP A 208 -3.67 24.68 -2.38
CA TRP A 208 -2.64 24.11 -3.24
C TRP A 208 -2.14 25.13 -4.27
N ILE A 209 -3.05 25.86 -4.94
CA ILE A 209 -2.72 26.94 -5.89
C ILE A 209 -1.80 28.01 -5.25
N ARG A 210 -1.97 28.28 -3.96
CA ARG A 210 -1.19 29.26 -3.18
C ARG A 210 0.12 28.71 -2.58
N GLY A 211 0.48 27.46 -2.87
CA GLY A 211 1.76 26.91 -2.40
C GLY A 211 1.68 25.81 -1.33
N SER A 212 0.49 25.38 -0.89
CA SER A 212 0.38 24.25 0.05
C SER A 212 0.76 22.90 -0.60
N ASN A 213 1.23 21.95 0.23
CA ASN A 213 1.58 20.57 -0.16
C ASN A 213 2.57 20.48 -1.34
N PRO A 214 3.78 21.06 -1.25
CA PRO A 214 4.72 21.16 -2.37
C PRO A 214 5.27 19.81 -2.88
N GLN A 215 5.23 18.75 -2.07
CA GLN A 215 5.67 17.41 -2.49
C GLN A 215 4.58 16.61 -3.20
N LEU A 216 3.33 17.09 -3.19
CA LEU A 216 2.20 16.34 -3.70
C LEU A 216 2.29 16.19 -5.22
N GLN A 217 2.26 14.95 -5.69
CA GLN A 217 2.16 14.59 -7.10
C GLN A 217 0.75 14.13 -7.46
N ILE A 218 0.13 13.31 -6.60
CA ILE A 218 -1.21 12.76 -6.85
C ILE A 218 -2.04 12.77 -5.57
N MET A 219 -3.19 13.43 -5.59
CA MET A 219 -4.23 13.28 -4.56
C MET A 219 -5.49 12.69 -5.18
N SER A 220 -6.01 11.63 -4.57
CA SER A 220 -7.27 10.99 -4.98
C SER A 220 -8.26 11.00 -3.83
N LEU A 221 -9.51 11.39 -4.10
CA LEU A 221 -10.59 11.37 -3.12
C LEU A 221 -11.95 11.19 -3.78
N SER A 222 -12.89 10.63 -3.03
CA SER A 222 -14.30 10.60 -3.44
C SER A 222 -15.01 11.87 -2.97
N ILE A 223 -16.03 12.32 -3.71
CA ILE A 223 -16.90 13.42 -3.31
C ILE A 223 -18.31 12.91 -3.03
N LYS A 224 -19.01 13.54 -2.08
CA LYS A 224 -20.40 13.23 -1.75
C LYS A 224 -21.31 13.42 -2.96
N ASN A 225 -22.18 12.43 -3.23
CA ASN A 225 -23.05 12.44 -4.41
C ASN A 225 -24.10 13.57 -4.36
N THR A 226 -24.51 13.96 -3.15
CA THR A 226 -25.44 15.09 -2.92
C THR A 226 -24.95 16.39 -3.53
N ASP A 227 -23.63 16.62 -3.52
CA ASP A 227 -23.04 17.88 -3.98
C ASP A 227 -23.09 17.98 -5.52
N PHE A 228 -23.05 16.84 -6.22
CA PHE A 228 -23.23 16.77 -7.67
C PHE A 228 -24.68 17.02 -8.09
N VAL A 229 -25.63 16.40 -7.38
CA VAL A 229 -27.07 16.54 -7.69
C VAL A 229 -27.55 17.97 -7.44
N ASN A 230 -27.00 18.64 -6.43
CA ASN A 230 -27.36 20.02 -6.07
C ASN A 230 -26.75 21.08 -7.01
N GLY A 231 -25.99 20.68 -8.03
CA GLY A 231 -25.42 21.62 -9.01
C GLY A 231 -24.41 22.60 -8.40
N GLU A 232 -23.74 22.25 -7.29
CA GLU A 232 -22.62 23.06 -6.82
C GLU A 232 -21.59 23.12 -7.96
N THR A 233 -21.22 24.32 -8.38
CA THR A 233 -20.26 24.51 -9.47
C THR A 233 -18.91 23.95 -9.03
N HIS A 234 -18.46 22.89 -9.69
CA HIS A 234 -17.13 22.34 -9.49
C HIS A 234 -16.11 23.47 -9.65
N LEU A 235 -15.20 23.60 -8.67
CA LEU A 235 -14.08 24.54 -8.74
C LEU A 235 -14.49 26.02 -8.81
N LYS A 236 -15.59 26.41 -8.16
CA LYS A 236 -16.02 27.83 -8.10
C LYS A 236 -14.90 28.77 -7.64
N GLY A 237 -14.57 29.73 -8.50
CA GLY A 237 -13.53 30.74 -8.26
C GLY A 237 -12.11 30.23 -8.50
N ILE A 238 -11.95 29.12 -9.23
CA ILE A 238 -10.66 28.62 -9.72
C ILE A 238 -10.64 28.78 -11.24
N ARG A 239 -9.57 29.39 -11.76
CA ARG A 239 -9.35 29.50 -13.20
C ARG A 239 -8.98 28.12 -13.75
N CYS A 240 -9.88 27.54 -14.52
CA CYS A 240 -9.65 26.28 -15.24
C CYS A 240 -9.30 26.60 -16.71
N MET A 241 -8.39 25.82 -17.27
CA MET A 241 -8.01 25.89 -18.69
C MET A 241 -8.47 24.61 -19.38
N ASP A 242 -8.99 24.77 -20.59
CA ASP A 242 -9.34 23.64 -21.44
C ASP A 242 -8.08 22.90 -21.91
N MET A 243 -8.24 21.60 -22.11
CA MET A 243 -7.17 20.72 -22.56
C MET A 243 -7.57 20.09 -23.91
N SER A 244 -6.59 19.86 -24.78
CA SER A 244 -6.80 19.09 -26.01
C SER A 244 -7.17 17.63 -25.68
N GLU A 245 -7.90 16.96 -26.58
CA GLU A 245 -8.25 15.56 -26.36
C GLU A 245 -7.04 14.62 -26.44
N GLU A 246 -5.99 15.02 -27.16
CA GLU A 246 -4.71 14.31 -27.19
C GLU A 246 -4.06 14.30 -25.80
N ALA A 247 -3.92 15.47 -25.16
CA ALA A 247 -3.35 15.58 -23.82
C ALA A 247 -4.19 14.82 -22.78
N LYS A 248 -5.53 14.89 -22.88
CA LYS A 248 -6.41 14.09 -22.01
C LYS A 248 -6.19 12.59 -22.23
N ARG A 249 -6.00 12.13 -23.48
CA ARG A 249 -5.79 10.71 -23.81
C ARG A 249 -4.49 10.17 -23.21
N GLU A 250 -3.41 10.93 -23.29
CA GLU A 250 -2.12 10.56 -22.69
C GLU A 250 -2.24 10.38 -21.17
N ILE A 251 -2.83 11.36 -20.47
CA ILE A 251 -3.05 11.29 -19.02
C ILE A 251 -3.95 10.10 -18.63
N ARG A 252 -5.01 9.84 -19.42
CA ARG A 252 -5.90 8.68 -19.20
C ARG A 252 -5.11 7.36 -19.27
N GLN A 253 -4.16 7.24 -20.19
CA GLN A 253 -3.32 6.05 -20.37
C GLN A 253 -2.28 5.92 -19.25
N GLU A 254 -1.56 7.00 -18.94
CA GLU A 254 -0.49 7.00 -17.93
C GLU A 254 -1.02 6.69 -16.53
N HIS A 255 -2.16 7.28 -16.16
CA HIS A 255 -2.73 7.14 -14.81
C HIS A 255 -3.85 6.09 -14.72
N GLY A 256 -4.19 5.40 -15.81
CA GLY A 256 -5.24 4.38 -15.83
C GLY A 256 -6.63 4.93 -15.48
N LEU A 257 -6.99 6.10 -16.01
CA LEU A 257 -8.22 6.83 -15.70
C LEU A 257 -9.21 6.82 -16.88
N PRO A 258 -9.97 5.72 -17.11
CA PRO A 258 -10.88 5.66 -18.25
C PRO A 258 -12.09 6.60 -18.07
N ASN A 259 -12.44 7.33 -19.12
CA ASN A 259 -13.66 8.16 -19.21
C ASN A 259 -13.80 9.27 -18.15
N CYS A 260 -12.71 9.97 -17.85
CA CYS A 260 -12.74 11.15 -16.97
C CYS A 260 -12.90 12.47 -17.74
N ASN A 261 -13.65 13.39 -17.14
CA ASN A 261 -13.57 14.82 -17.48
C ASN A 261 -12.29 15.38 -16.85
N MET A 262 -11.58 16.23 -17.58
CA MET A 262 -10.28 16.75 -17.16
C MET A 262 -10.21 18.24 -17.44
N VAL A 263 -9.80 19.00 -16.43
CA VAL A 263 -9.51 20.43 -16.54
C VAL A 263 -8.13 20.72 -15.98
N GLN A 264 -7.41 21.66 -16.58
CA GLN A 264 -6.11 22.05 -16.09
C GLN A 264 -6.22 23.28 -15.19
N ILE A 265 -5.44 23.28 -14.11
CA ILE A 265 -5.24 24.41 -13.22
C ILE A 265 -3.75 24.75 -13.15
N ARG A 266 -3.44 25.97 -12.68
CA ARG A 266 -2.08 26.45 -12.52
C ARG A 266 -1.90 27.03 -11.11
N ARG A 267 -0.81 26.64 -10.48
CA ARG A 267 -0.31 27.14 -9.20
C ARG A 267 0.39 28.48 -9.40
N GLU A 268 0.48 29.29 -8.35
CA GLU A 268 1.10 30.62 -8.41
C GLU A 268 2.59 30.58 -8.77
N ASP A 269 3.28 29.47 -8.44
CA ASP A 269 4.68 29.22 -8.83
C ASP A 269 4.85 28.78 -10.29
N GLY A 270 3.76 28.66 -11.06
CA GLY A 270 3.76 28.23 -12.46
C GLY A 270 3.52 26.73 -12.65
N THR A 271 3.61 25.91 -11.60
CA THR A 271 3.35 24.46 -11.67
C THR A 271 1.92 24.20 -12.13
N THR A 272 1.73 23.29 -13.08
CA THR A 272 0.39 22.93 -13.57
C THR A 272 -0.09 21.62 -12.98
N ALA A 273 -1.40 21.50 -12.79
CA ALA A 273 -2.03 20.25 -12.38
C ALA A 273 -3.32 20.02 -13.15
N VAL A 274 -3.73 18.77 -13.22
CA VAL A 274 -4.97 18.33 -13.86
C VAL A 274 -5.91 17.82 -12.78
N ILE A 275 -7.15 18.30 -12.83
CA ILE A 275 -8.24 17.77 -12.04
C ILE A 275 -9.04 16.85 -12.94
N ALA A 276 -8.90 15.54 -12.71
CA ALA A 276 -9.64 14.50 -13.39
C ALA A 276 -10.81 14.04 -12.52
N SER A 277 -12.03 14.08 -13.05
CA SER A 277 -13.23 13.59 -12.36
C SER A 277 -13.89 12.46 -13.14
N ASN A 278 -14.24 11.39 -12.44
CA ASN A 278 -15.06 10.30 -12.98
C ASN A 278 -16.44 10.29 -12.32
N GLN A 279 -17.47 9.99 -13.12
CA GLN A 279 -18.85 9.91 -12.64
C GLN A 279 -19.37 8.46 -12.55
N ARG A 280 -18.53 7.45 -12.81
CA ARG A 280 -18.95 6.05 -12.75
C ARG A 280 -18.84 5.51 -11.33
N GLY A 281 -19.93 5.54 -10.56
CA GLY A 281 -20.03 4.91 -9.24
C GLY A 281 -21.06 5.54 -8.31
N ARG A 282 -21.16 5.04 -7.07
CA ARG A 282 -22.03 5.60 -6.01
C ARG A 282 -21.53 6.98 -5.51
N HIS A 283 -20.24 7.24 -5.66
CA HIS A 283 -19.54 8.49 -5.34
C HIS A 283 -18.55 8.83 -6.45
N PRO A 284 -18.58 10.04 -7.03
CA PRO A 284 -17.60 10.46 -8.03
C PRO A 284 -16.20 10.56 -7.41
N ASN A 285 -15.18 10.05 -8.12
CA ASN A 285 -13.80 10.22 -7.70
C ASN A 285 -13.17 11.40 -8.41
N ILE A 286 -12.38 12.15 -7.66
CA ILE A 286 -11.57 13.26 -8.16
C ILE A 286 -10.11 12.94 -7.91
N HIS A 287 -9.29 13.17 -8.93
CA HIS A 287 -7.85 13.08 -8.90
C HIS A 287 -7.27 14.45 -9.21
N LEU A 288 -6.45 14.98 -8.30
CA LEU A 288 -5.54 16.09 -8.57
C LEU A 288 -4.19 15.48 -8.94
N ILE A 289 -3.72 15.71 -10.16
CA ILE A 289 -2.48 15.17 -10.72
C ILE A 289 -1.57 16.35 -11.05
N VAL A 290 -0.44 16.47 -10.37
CA VAL A 290 0.55 17.52 -10.62
C VAL A 290 1.44 17.09 -11.78
N MET A 291 1.60 17.97 -12.75
CA MET A 291 2.40 17.73 -13.96
C MET A 291 3.83 18.17 -13.69
N HIS A 292 4.79 17.29 -13.94
CA HIS A 292 6.23 17.53 -13.84
C HIS A 292 6.91 17.33 -15.18
#